data_AF-A0A1Q7Z9Q0-F1
#
_entry.id   AF-A0A1Q7Z9Q0-F1
#
_cell.length_a   1.000
_cell.length_b   1.000
_cell.length_c   1.000
_cell.angle_alpha   90.00
_cell.angle_beta   90.00
_cell.angle_gamma   90.00
#
_symmetry.space_group_name_H-M   'P 1'
#
loop_
_entity.id
_entity.type
_entity.pdbx_description
1 polymer ?
#
loop_
_entity_poly.entity_id
_entity_poly.type
_entity_poly.pdbx_seq_one_letter_code
_entity_poly.pdbx_strand_id
1 'polypeptide(L)'
;MVNLASPAYRADQSWLRLNDALPSLEHPVAVVGIFMPGLIGRSFAGQRHPRARPSPSGGVEIVPPEPPTLLQQSGMYRLWRHLYWSDAEVDEALQSLAAVLRDMAALANARGAACICLVTGRTPQWMLRELFEGPALDYVVVEVLEKELLAEGHPGPAGSVRVADALEARLRTRIANQ
;
A
#
# COMPACT_ATOMS: atom_id res chain seq x y z
N MET A 1 -4.66 -18.21 7.61
CA MET A 1 -4.09 -16.99 6.97
C MET A 1 -4.24 -17.15 5.46
N VAL A 2 -4.81 -16.15 4.77
CA VAL A 2 -4.92 -16.15 3.30
C VAL A 2 -3.96 -15.09 2.77
N ASN A 3 -3.01 -15.49 1.92
CA ASN A 3 -2.05 -14.56 1.34
C ASN A 3 -2.60 -14.00 0.02
N LEU A 4 -2.91 -12.71 0.00
CA LEU A 4 -3.33 -11.98 -1.19
C LEU A 4 -2.19 -11.14 -1.80
N ALA A 5 -1.05 -11.06 -1.11
CA ALA A 5 0.08 -10.25 -1.54
C ALA A 5 0.73 -10.85 -2.80
N SER A 6 1.16 -9.98 -3.69
CA SER A 6 1.89 -10.35 -4.89
C SER A 6 3.04 -9.37 -5.12
N PRO A 7 4.24 -9.86 -5.51
CA PRO A 7 5.33 -8.98 -5.85
C PRO A 7 4.93 -8.06 -7.01
N ALA A 8 5.53 -6.88 -7.05
CA ALA A 8 5.28 -5.83 -8.04
C ALA A 8 3.87 -5.22 -8.05
N TYR A 9 2.95 -5.65 -7.18
CA TYR A 9 1.61 -5.05 -7.12
C TYR A 9 1.66 -3.64 -6.56
N ARG A 10 0.75 -2.82 -7.07
CA ARG A 10 0.39 -1.51 -6.53
C ARG A 10 -0.66 -1.65 -5.43
N ALA A 11 -0.84 -0.61 -4.64
CA ALA A 11 -1.86 -0.60 -3.59
C ALA A 11 -3.27 -0.82 -4.15
N ASP A 12 -3.61 -0.25 -5.31
CA ASP A 12 -4.92 -0.42 -5.95
C ASP A 12 -5.18 -1.87 -6.40
N GLN A 13 -4.16 -2.55 -6.89
CA GLN A 13 -4.25 -3.98 -7.21
C GLN A 13 -4.40 -4.85 -5.96
N SER A 14 -3.69 -4.52 -4.88
CA SER A 14 -3.90 -5.17 -3.59
C SER A 14 -5.32 -4.94 -3.06
N TRP A 15 -5.88 -3.74 -3.29
CA TRP A 15 -7.26 -3.42 -2.91
C TRP A 15 -8.27 -4.21 -3.72
N LEU A 16 -8.09 -4.32 -5.04
CA LEU A 16 -8.95 -5.16 -5.89
C LEU A 16 -8.99 -6.60 -5.40
N ARG A 17 -7.84 -7.17 -5.04
CA ARG A 17 -7.77 -8.54 -4.51
C ARG A 17 -8.41 -8.68 -3.16
N LEU A 18 -8.26 -7.68 -2.29
CA LEU A 18 -8.93 -7.66 -1.00
C LEU A 18 -10.45 -7.59 -1.20
N ASN A 19 -10.94 -6.69 -2.04
CA ASN A 19 -12.35 -6.51 -2.34
C ASN A 19 -13.00 -7.78 -2.92
N ASP A 20 -12.27 -8.51 -3.76
CA ASP A 20 -12.72 -9.78 -4.35
C ASP A 20 -12.71 -10.94 -3.34
N ALA A 21 -11.61 -11.09 -2.59
CA ALA A 21 -11.43 -12.25 -1.71
C ALA A 21 -12.16 -12.11 -0.37
N LEU A 22 -12.20 -10.91 0.21
CA LEU A 22 -12.74 -10.69 1.55
C LEU A 22 -14.21 -11.16 1.70
N PRO A 23 -15.13 -10.96 0.72
CA PRO A 23 -16.49 -11.49 0.73
C PRO A 23 -16.61 -13.02 0.86
N SER A 24 -15.58 -13.78 0.51
CA SER A 24 -15.58 -15.25 0.63
C SER A 24 -15.08 -15.77 1.99
N LEU A 25 -14.50 -14.90 2.83
CA LEU A 25 -13.99 -15.30 4.14
C LEU A 25 -15.13 -15.27 5.16
N GLU A 26 -15.34 -16.39 5.87
CA GLU A 26 -16.42 -16.51 6.88
C GLU A 26 -16.14 -15.62 8.10
N HIS A 27 -14.93 -15.69 8.65
CA HIS A 27 -14.55 -14.99 9.89
C HIS A 27 -13.19 -14.28 9.77
N PRO A 28 -13.06 -13.25 8.92
CA PRO A 28 -11.81 -12.49 8.83
C PRO A 28 -11.58 -11.71 10.14
N VAL A 29 -10.46 -11.99 10.80
CA VAL A 29 -10.07 -11.31 12.06
C VAL A 29 -9.20 -10.07 11.80
N ALA A 30 -8.32 -10.13 10.79
CA ALA A 30 -7.45 -9.03 10.44
C ALA A 30 -7.06 -9.05 8.96
N VAL A 31 -6.85 -7.85 8.43
CA VAL A 31 -6.25 -7.56 7.13
C VAL A 31 -4.95 -6.81 7.39
N VAL A 32 -3.86 -7.34 6.85
CA VAL A 32 -2.53 -6.73 6.97
C VAL A 32 -2.09 -6.23 5.59
N GLY A 33 -2.09 -4.91 5.40
CA GLY A 33 -1.54 -4.26 4.22
C GLY A 33 -0.04 -4.05 4.38
N ILE A 34 0.74 -4.17 3.31
CA ILE A 34 2.18 -3.84 3.33
C ILE A 34 2.38 -2.54 2.57
N PHE A 35 3.04 -1.59 3.22
CA PHE A 35 3.45 -0.32 2.62
C PHE A 35 4.96 -0.13 2.74
N MET A 36 5.56 0.37 1.65
CA MET A 36 6.93 0.89 1.66
C MET A 36 6.99 2.10 0.72
N PRO A 37 7.86 3.09 0.96
CA PRO A 37 7.90 4.33 0.16
C PRO A 37 8.08 4.09 -1.34
N GLY A 38 8.83 3.04 -1.70
CA GLY A 38 9.02 2.64 -3.10
C GLY A 38 7.72 2.28 -3.84
N LEU A 39 6.62 2.01 -3.14
CA LEU A 39 5.31 1.78 -3.76
C LEU A 39 4.69 3.05 -4.34
N ILE A 40 5.04 4.25 -3.83
CA ILE A 40 4.56 5.52 -4.40
C ILE A 40 5.03 5.67 -5.85
N GLY A 41 6.28 5.27 -6.12
CA GLY A 41 6.86 5.09 -7.45
C GLY A 41 5.96 4.37 -8.45
N ARG A 42 5.18 3.40 -7.96
CA ARG A 42 4.30 2.59 -8.78
C ARG A 42 2.91 3.22 -8.92
N SER A 43 2.53 4.14 -8.04
CA SER A 43 1.23 4.82 -8.04
C SER A 43 1.15 6.05 -8.95
N PHE A 44 2.28 6.49 -9.52
CA PHE A 44 2.36 7.72 -10.33
C PHE A 44 1.56 7.70 -11.63
N ALA A 45 1.18 8.90 -12.05
CA ALA A 45 0.63 9.18 -13.36
C ALA A 45 1.60 8.80 -14.49
N GLY A 46 1.05 8.21 -15.56
CA GLY A 46 1.74 7.79 -16.77
C GLY A 46 2.15 6.30 -16.82
N GLN A 47 1.93 5.55 -15.74
CA GLN A 47 2.07 4.09 -15.76
C GLN A 47 0.92 3.47 -16.59
N ARG A 48 1.23 2.43 -17.37
CA ARG A 48 0.31 1.77 -18.33
C ARG A 48 -0.79 0.91 -17.67
N HIS A 49 -1.14 1.21 -16.42
CA HIS A 49 -2.08 0.43 -15.63
C HIS A 49 -3.31 1.27 -15.30
N PRO A 50 -4.50 0.64 -15.20
CA PRO A 50 -5.66 1.28 -14.60
C PRO A 50 -5.28 1.91 -13.25
N ARG A 51 -5.82 3.08 -12.94
CA ARG A 51 -5.49 3.79 -11.70
C ARG A 51 -6.70 3.82 -10.78
N ALA A 52 -6.46 3.60 -9.49
CA ALA A 52 -7.42 4.01 -8.48
C ALA A 52 -7.50 5.54 -8.37
N ARG A 53 -8.70 6.08 -8.33
CA ARG A 53 -8.98 7.45 -7.90
C ARG A 53 -10.06 7.46 -6.83
N PRO A 54 -10.10 8.49 -5.96
CA PRO A 54 -11.24 8.71 -5.09
C PRO A 54 -12.51 8.83 -5.93
N SER A 55 -13.53 8.02 -5.63
CA SER A 55 -14.82 8.12 -6.31
C SER A 55 -15.65 9.28 -5.75
N PRO A 56 -16.36 10.05 -6.59
CA PRO A 56 -17.31 11.07 -6.13
C PRO A 56 -18.43 10.51 -5.24
N SER A 57 -18.78 9.24 -5.39
CA SER A 57 -19.79 8.55 -4.56
C SER A 57 -19.23 7.97 -3.26
N GLY A 58 -17.94 8.20 -2.97
CA GLY A 58 -17.21 7.56 -1.88
C GLY A 58 -16.52 6.27 -2.32
N GLY A 59 -15.40 5.97 -1.66
CA GLY A 59 -14.54 4.82 -1.95
C GLY A 59 -13.58 5.07 -3.12
N VAL A 60 -13.21 3.99 -3.82
CA VAL A 60 -12.24 3.99 -4.91
C VAL A 60 -12.90 3.57 -6.23
N GLU A 61 -12.63 4.32 -7.30
CA GLU A 61 -12.94 3.92 -8.67
C GLU A 61 -11.66 3.57 -9.44
N ILE A 62 -11.74 2.55 -10.31
CA ILE A 62 -10.65 2.20 -11.21
C ILE A 62 -10.90 2.87 -12.56
N VAL A 63 -10.04 3.81 -12.92
CA VAL A 63 -10.08 4.54 -14.18
C VAL A 63 -9.29 3.76 -15.25
N PRO A 64 -9.82 3.61 -16.48
CA PRO A 64 -9.09 2.95 -17.56
C PRO A 64 -7.76 3.65 -17.85
N PRO A 65 -6.73 2.89 -18.29
CA PRO A 65 -5.44 3.47 -18.62
C PRO A 65 -5.57 4.36 -19.85
N GLU A 66 -4.97 5.54 -19.79
CA GLU A 66 -4.83 6.41 -20.95
C GLU A 66 -3.80 5.80 -21.93
N PRO A 67 -4.08 5.84 -23.26
CA PRO A 67 -3.13 5.35 -24.25
C PRO A 67 -1.85 6.20 -24.22
N PRO A 68 -0.66 5.59 -24.27
CA PRO A 68 0.58 6.34 -24.18
C PRO A 68 0.80 7.16 -25.46
N THR A 69 1.15 8.43 -25.29
CA THR A 69 1.62 9.31 -26.37
C THR A 69 2.93 8.79 -26.98
N LEU A 70 3.28 9.24 -28.19
CA LEU A 70 4.55 8.86 -28.84
C LEU A 70 5.78 9.18 -27.97
N LEU A 71 5.76 10.31 -27.25
CA LEU A 71 6.82 10.66 -26.30
C LEU A 71 6.92 9.65 -25.16
N GLN A 72 5.78 9.26 -24.58
CA GLN A 72 5.70 8.26 -23.50
C GLN A 72 6.15 6.86 -23.93
N GLN A 73 6.14 6.58 -25.23
CA GLN A 73 6.67 5.33 -25.78
C GLN A 73 8.20 5.35 -25.93
N SER A 74 8.84 6.52 -25.90
CA SER A 74 10.29 6.64 -26.02
C SER A 74 11.04 6.09 -24.80
N GLY A 75 12.20 5.48 -25.04
CA GLY A 75 13.08 5.02 -23.96
C GLY A 75 13.61 6.16 -23.08
N MET A 76 13.81 7.34 -23.67
CA MET A 76 14.27 8.53 -22.95
C MET A 76 13.23 9.03 -21.93
N TYR A 77 11.95 9.09 -22.33
CA TYR A 77 10.88 9.41 -21.40
C TYR A 77 10.83 8.40 -20.25
N ARG A 78 10.87 7.10 -20.55
CA ARG A 78 10.86 6.05 -19.53
C ARG A 78 12.02 6.19 -18.54
N LEU A 79 13.24 6.45 -19.04
CA LEU A 79 14.42 6.67 -18.19
C LEU A 79 14.25 7.90 -17.30
N TRP A 80 13.79 9.02 -17.87
CA TRP A 80 13.56 10.25 -17.10
C TRP A 80 12.53 10.05 -15.98
N ARG A 81 11.46 9.27 -16.25
CA ARG A 81 10.45 8.89 -15.26
C ARG A 81 10.94 7.96 -14.15
N HIS A 82 12.13 7.36 -14.28
CA HIS A 82 12.77 6.64 -13.17
C HIS A 82 13.57 7.57 -12.25
N LEU A 83 13.90 8.78 -12.72
CA LEU A 83 14.77 9.73 -12.01
C LEU A 83 14.00 10.91 -11.43
N TYR A 84 12.89 11.31 -12.05
CA TYR A 84 12.17 12.51 -11.69
C TYR A 84 10.65 12.34 -11.79
N TRP A 85 9.97 12.86 -10.76
CA TRP A 85 8.54 13.08 -10.71
C TRP A 85 8.30 14.53 -10.26
N SER A 86 7.32 15.19 -10.86
CA SER A 86 6.91 16.53 -10.42
C SER A 86 6.11 16.44 -9.12
N ASP A 87 6.12 17.51 -8.33
CA ASP A 87 5.36 17.58 -7.07
C ASP A 87 3.87 17.30 -7.28
N ALA A 88 3.28 17.81 -8.36
CA ALA A 88 1.89 17.54 -8.71
C ALA A 88 1.59 16.05 -8.93
N GLU A 89 2.54 15.30 -9.48
CA GLU A 89 2.39 13.85 -9.68
C GLU A 89 2.58 13.08 -8.37
N VAL A 90 3.45 13.57 -7.48
CA VAL A 90 3.61 13.04 -6.12
C VAL A 90 2.33 13.23 -5.33
N ASP A 91 1.73 14.43 -5.39
CA ASP A 91 0.48 14.73 -4.73
C ASP A 91 -0.67 13.86 -5.26
N GLU A 92 -0.80 13.70 -6.59
CA GLU A 92 -1.81 12.79 -7.18
C GLU A 92 -1.61 11.34 -6.70
N ALA A 93 -0.36 10.86 -6.69
CA ALA A 93 -0.03 9.50 -6.26
C ALA A 93 -0.34 9.28 -4.77
N LEU A 94 -0.05 10.27 -3.92
CA LEU A 94 -0.36 10.24 -2.49
C LEU A 94 -1.87 10.25 -2.24
N GLN A 95 -2.63 11.09 -2.96
CA GLN A 95 -4.08 11.14 -2.84
C GLN A 95 -4.75 9.82 -3.26
N SER A 96 -4.30 9.25 -4.38
CA SER A 96 -4.74 7.93 -4.86
C SER A 96 -4.44 6.84 -3.83
N LEU A 97 -3.20 6.81 -3.31
CA LEU A 97 -2.78 5.84 -2.31
C LEU A 97 -3.57 5.99 -1.00
N ALA A 98 -3.76 7.21 -0.50
CA ALA A 98 -4.53 7.47 0.71
C ALA A 98 -5.99 7.02 0.56
N ALA A 99 -6.60 7.26 -0.61
CA ALA A 99 -7.96 6.78 -0.90
C ALA A 99 -8.04 5.25 -0.88
N VAL A 100 -7.07 4.58 -1.51
CA VAL A 100 -6.97 3.12 -1.52
C VAL A 100 -6.80 2.54 -0.13
N LEU A 101 -5.86 3.07 0.67
CA LEU A 101 -5.62 2.58 2.02
C LEU A 101 -6.84 2.78 2.94
N ARG A 102 -7.53 3.91 2.78
CA ARG A 102 -8.78 4.19 3.51
C ARG A 102 -9.89 3.21 3.13
N ASP A 103 -10.04 2.92 1.84
CA ASP A 103 -11.08 2.02 1.38
C ASP A 103 -10.78 0.55 1.75
N MET A 104 -9.50 0.13 1.73
CA MET A 104 -9.10 -1.15 2.32
C MET A 104 -9.51 -1.27 3.79
N ALA A 105 -9.27 -0.23 4.58
CA ALA A 105 -9.67 -0.22 5.98
C ALA A 105 -11.20 -0.26 6.13
N ALA A 106 -11.94 0.46 5.29
CA ALA A 106 -13.40 0.41 5.28
C ALA A 106 -13.93 -0.99 4.94
N LEU A 107 -13.37 -1.66 3.92
CA LEU A 107 -13.72 -3.03 3.54
C LEU A 107 -13.49 -4.03 4.69
N ALA A 108 -12.33 -3.95 5.34
CA ALA A 108 -12.01 -4.80 6.48
C ALA A 108 -12.98 -4.56 7.66
N ASN A 109 -13.19 -3.29 8.04
CA ASN A 109 -14.07 -2.92 9.14
C ASN A 109 -15.53 -3.35 8.88
N ALA A 110 -16.00 -3.24 7.64
CA ALA A 110 -17.35 -3.69 7.25
C ALA A 110 -17.56 -5.20 7.44
N ARG A 111 -16.46 -5.99 7.48
CA ARG A 111 -16.48 -7.43 7.76
C ARG A 111 -16.09 -7.76 9.20
N GLY A 112 -16.00 -6.75 10.07
CA GLY A 112 -15.60 -6.91 11.47
C GLY A 112 -14.11 -7.23 11.67
N ALA A 113 -13.28 -7.08 10.63
CA ALA A 113 -11.85 -7.36 10.68
C ALA A 113 -11.07 -6.09 11.01
N ALA A 114 -10.02 -6.21 11.84
CA ALA A 114 -9.04 -5.13 12.00
C ALA A 114 -8.26 -4.90 10.68
N CYS A 115 -7.97 -3.66 10.32
CA CYS A 115 -7.06 -3.34 9.22
C CYS A 115 -5.81 -2.66 9.76
N ILE A 116 -4.64 -3.23 9.50
CA ILE A 116 -3.35 -2.67 9.94
C ILE A 116 -2.39 -2.63 8.76
N CYS A 117 -1.72 -1.49 8.57
CA CYS A 117 -0.67 -1.35 7.57
C CYS A 117 0.71 -1.58 8.20
N LEU A 118 1.41 -2.63 7.78
CA LEU A 118 2.82 -2.81 8.04
C LEU A 118 3.62 -1.86 7.14
N VAL A 119 4.24 -0.85 7.75
CA VAL A 119 5.11 0.10 7.06
C VAL A 119 6.56 -0.34 7.22
N THR A 120 7.22 -0.63 6.11
CA THR A 120 8.63 -1.04 6.09
C THR A 120 9.51 -0.09 5.29
N GLY A 121 10.81 -0.20 5.52
CA GLY A 121 11.80 0.68 4.91
C GLY A 121 11.85 2.08 5.53
N ARG A 122 12.70 2.93 5.00
CA ARG A 122 12.91 4.30 5.50
C ARG A 122 11.82 5.24 5.02
N THR A 123 10.67 5.17 5.68
CA THR A 123 9.52 6.04 5.39
C THR A 123 9.68 7.40 6.06
N PRO A 124 9.70 8.52 5.32
CA PRO A 124 9.78 9.85 5.91
C PRO A 124 8.57 10.17 6.80
N GLN A 125 8.79 10.90 7.89
CA GLN A 125 7.70 11.23 8.83
C GLN A 125 6.54 12.00 8.18
N TRP A 126 6.83 12.87 7.21
CA TRP A 126 5.77 13.60 6.49
C TRP A 126 4.83 12.66 5.75
N MET A 127 5.35 11.55 5.21
CA MET A 127 4.58 10.56 4.48
C MET A 127 3.70 9.73 5.42
N LEU A 128 4.21 9.42 6.62
CA LEU A 128 3.41 8.79 7.67
C LEU A 128 2.23 9.67 8.07
N ARG A 129 2.48 10.98 8.22
CA ARG A 129 1.43 11.97 8.52
C ARG A 129 0.34 12.00 7.48
N GLU A 130 0.71 12.14 6.21
CA GLU A 130 -0.26 12.28 5.12
C GLU A 130 -1.05 10.99 4.87
N LEU A 131 -0.38 9.83 4.90
CA LEU A 131 -1.02 8.56 4.51
C LEU A 131 -1.72 7.84 5.65
N PHE A 132 -1.23 7.97 6.89
CA PHE A 132 -1.73 7.16 8.01
C PHE A 132 -2.27 8.02 9.15
N GLU A 133 -1.53 9.02 9.63
CA GLU A 133 -1.95 9.78 10.82
C GLU A 133 -3.15 10.69 10.51
N GLY A 134 -3.10 11.45 9.42
CA GLY A 134 -4.19 12.33 8.98
C GLY A 134 -5.50 11.58 8.71
N PRO A 135 -5.49 10.48 7.94
CA PRO A 135 -6.67 9.65 7.72
C PRO A 135 -7.00 8.70 8.89
N ALA A 136 -6.25 8.76 10.00
CA ALA A 136 -6.40 7.90 11.19
C ALA A 136 -6.39 6.39 10.88
N LEU A 137 -5.53 5.94 9.96
CA LEU A 137 -5.34 4.53 9.66
C LEU A 137 -4.41 3.88 10.67
N ASP A 138 -4.70 2.62 11.00
CA ASP A 138 -3.84 1.84 11.88
C ASP A 138 -2.61 1.34 11.13
N TYR A 139 -1.43 1.56 11.70
CA TYR A 139 -0.16 1.17 11.11
C TYR A 139 0.87 0.79 12.17
N VAL A 140 1.87 0.01 11.74
CA VAL A 140 3.06 -0.31 12.52
C VAL A 140 4.28 -0.10 11.63
N VAL A 141 5.24 0.70 12.11
CA VAL A 141 6.50 0.93 11.41
C VAL A 141 7.52 -0.08 11.90
N VAL A 142 8.12 -0.83 10.97
CA VAL A 142 9.21 -1.76 11.25
C VAL A 142 10.38 -1.46 10.32
N GLU A 143 11.43 -0.89 10.90
CA GLU A 143 12.72 -0.80 10.22
C GLU A 143 13.48 -2.11 10.41
N VAL A 144 13.62 -2.87 9.32
CA VAL A 144 14.46 -4.07 9.28
C VAL A 144 15.89 -3.64 9.03
N LEU A 145 16.81 -4.06 9.91
CA LEU A 145 18.21 -3.65 9.82
C LEU A 145 18.86 -4.25 8.58
N GLU A 146 19.83 -3.55 7.98
CA GLU A 146 20.50 -4.02 6.75
C GLU A 146 21.11 -5.43 6.91
N LYS A 147 21.71 -5.71 8.08
CA LYS A 147 22.25 -7.04 8.43
C LYS A 147 21.19 -8.15 8.56
N GLU A 148 19.91 -7.77 8.69
CA GLU A 148 18.77 -8.67 8.81
C GLU A 148 18.06 -8.86 7.46
N LEU A 149 18.54 -8.21 6.39
CA LEU A 149 18.04 -8.38 5.02
C LEU A 149 18.81 -9.46 4.27
N LEU A 150 18.12 -10.10 3.33
CA LEU A 150 18.70 -10.95 2.30
C LEU A 150 19.31 -10.09 1.19
N ALA A 151 20.07 -10.70 0.28
CA ALA A 151 20.74 -9.99 -0.81
C ALA A 151 19.78 -9.22 -1.73
N GLU A 152 18.56 -9.73 -1.89
CA GLU A 152 17.45 -9.16 -2.63
C GLU A 152 16.64 -8.10 -1.84
N GLY A 153 17.10 -7.72 -0.64
CA GLY A 153 16.50 -6.67 0.20
C GLY A 153 15.24 -7.09 0.95
N HIS A 154 14.85 -8.36 0.91
CA HIS A 154 13.75 -8.90 1.72
C HIS A 154 14.22 -9.22 3.14
N PRO A 155 13.35 -9.18 4.16
CA PRO A 155 13.72 -9.62 5.50
C PRO A 155 14.19 -11.07 5.52
N GLY A 156 15.38 -11.32 6.05
CA GLY A 156 15.85 -12.66 6.40
C GLY A 156 15.14 -13.20 7.65
N PRO A 157 15.59 -14.33 8.22
CA PRO A 157 14.94 -14.94 9.38
C PRO A 157 14.80 -13.99 10.58
N ALA A 158 15.88 -13.30 10.96
CA ALA A 158 15.85 -12.34 12.06
C ALA A 158 14.94 -11.13 11.79
N GLY A 159 14.97 -10.59 10.56
CA GLY A 159 14.10 -9.49 10.15
C GLY A 159 12.63 -9.90 10.11
N SER A 160 12.34 -11.13 9.68
CA SER A 160 10.98 -11.68 9.67
C SER A 160 10.41 -11.83 11.09
N VAL A 161 11.22 -12.29 12.04
CA VAL A 161 10.83 -12.37 13.46
C VAL A 161 10.54 -10.96 14.00
N ARG A 162 11.40 -9.98 13.74
CA ARG A 162 11.17 -8.58 14.14
C ARG A 162 9.86 -8.02 13.61
N VAL A 163 9.55 -8.28 12.33
CA VAL A 163 8.28 -7.88 11.71
C VAL A 163 7.10 -8.57 12.39
N ALA A 164 7.21 -9.88 12.63
CA ALA A 164 6.16 -10.66 13.29
C ALA A 164 5.88 -10.16 14.70
N ASP A 165 6.90 -9.93 15.53
CA ASP A 165 6.77 -9.47 16.92
C ASP A 165 6.05 -8.11 17.00
N ALA A 166 6.44 -7.17 16.13
CA ALA A 166 5.83 -5.84 16.08
C ALA A 166 4.38 -5.89 15.61
N LEU A 167 4.09 -6.70 14.58
CA LEU A 167 2.74 -6.86 14.04
C LEU A 167 1.83 -7.59 15.03
N GLU A 168 2.31 -8.65 15.69
CA GLU A 168 1.56 -9.39 16.69
C GLU A 168 1.18 -8.49 17.87
N ALA A 169 2.14 -7.72 18.41
CA ALA A 169 1.87 -6.80 19.50
C ALA A 169 0.76 -5.80 19.12
N ARG A 170 0.83 -5.22 17.92
CA ARG A 170 -0.17 -4.28 17.43
C ARG A 170 -1.53 -4.94 17.21
N LEU A 171 -1.57 -6.12 16.61
CA LEU A 171 -2.80 -6.90 16.38
C LEU A 171 -3.49 -7.25 17.69
N ARG A 172 -2.74 -7.73 18.70
CA ARG A 172 -3.30 -8.06 20.02
C ARG A 172 -3.98 -6.85 20.65
N THR A 173 -3.31 -5.69 20.64
CA THR A 173 -3.92 -4.44 21.15
C THR A 173 -5.16 -4.05 20.34
N ARG A 174 -5.13 -4.18 19.01
CA ARG A 174 -6.26 -3.74 18.18
C ARG A 174 -7.48 -4.63 18.33
N ILE A 175 -7.29 -5.94 18.31
CA ILE A 175 -8.36 -6.94 18.46
C ILE A 175 -8.97 -6.88 19.87
N ALA A 176 -8.16 -6.65 20.91
CA ALA A 176 -8.68 -6.51 22.27
C ALA A 176 -9.53 -5.24 22.49
N ASN A 177 -9.38 -4.24 21.63
CA ASN A 177 -10.09 -2.95 21.68
C ASN A 177 -11.23 -2.85 20.64
N GLN A 178 -11.56 -3.95 19.96
CA GLN A 178 -12.73 -4.07 19.08
C GLN A 178 -13.92 -4.65 19.85
#